data_AF-A0AAQ2XY36-F1
#
_entry.id   AF-A0AAQ2XY36-F1
#
_cell.length_a   1.000
_cell.length_b   1.000
_cell.length_c   1.000
_cell.angle_alpha   90.00
_cell.angle_beta   90.00
_cell.angle_gamma   90.00
#
_symmetry.space_group_name_H-M   'P 1'
#
loop_
_entity.id
_entity.type
_entity.pdbx_description
1 polymer ?
#
loop_
_entity_poly.entity_id
_entity_poly.type
_entity_poly.pdbx_seq_one_letter_code
_entity_poly.pdbx_strand_id
1 'polypeptide(L)'
;MEPVSIPSYIDDPPHFLLWSADEMAPILLGLVIGIFTGNALVLCLLGLVTTKLYRRFRDGRPDGFILHAIYWAGLLPTKAKTIPNPFIRSYLP
;
A
#
# COMPACT_ATOMS: atom_id res chain seq x y z
N MET A 1 34.40 -18.27 0.96
CA MET A 1 33.59 -17.29 1.70
C MET A 1 32.25 -17.94 1.95
N GLU A 2 31.78 -17.98 3.20
CA GLU A 2 30.43 -18.48 3.45
C GLU A 2 29.40 -17.48 2.91
N PRO A 3 28.32 -17.96 2.25
CA PRO A 3 27.29 -17.09 1.71
C PRO A 3 26.54 -16.39 2.84
N VAL A 4 26.51 -15.06 2.80
CA VAL A 4 25.70 -14.25 3.72
C VAL A 4 24.25 -14.28 3.23
N SER A 5 23.32 -14.72 4.07
CA SER A 5 21.89 -14.66 3.78
C SER A 5 21.39 -13.23 3.91
N ILE A 6 20.98 -12.63 2.80
CA ILE A 6 20.33 -11.31 2.80
C ILE A 6 18.81 -11.53 2.96
N PRO A 7 18.17 -10.99 4.00
CA PRO A 7 16.73 -11.12 4.16
C PRO A 7 15.99 -10.35 3.05
N SER A 8 15.09 -11.04 2.34
CA SER A 8 14.39 -10.46 1.19
C SER A 8 13.13 -9.65 1.56
N TYR A 9 12.59 -9.84 2.77
CA TYR A 9 11.27 -9.32 3.19
C TYR A 9 11.37 -8.18 4.21
N ILE A 10 12.53 -7.54 4.34
CA ILE A 10 12.74 -6.50 5.36
C ILE A 10 11.97 -5.20 5.06
N ASP A 11 11.77 -4.92 3.77
CA ASP A 11 11.06 -3.74 3.28
C ASP A 11 9.57 -4.01 3.01
N ASP A 12 9.13 -5.27 3.13
CA ASP A 12 7.77 -5.66 2.84
C ASP A 12 6.81 -5.30 3.97
N PRO A 13 5.52 -5.04 3.66
CA PRO A 13 4.51 -4.81 4.69
C PRO A 13 4.43 -5.98 5.67
N PRO A 14 4.04 -5.74 6.93
CA PRO A 14 3.84 -6.83 7.87
C PRO A 14 2.75 -7.78 7.34
N HIS A 15 3.07 -9.06 7.31
CA HIS A 15 2.16 -10.11 6.87
C HIS A 15 1.44 -10.71 8.09
N PHE A 16 0.13 -10.89 7.95
CA PHE A 16 -0.71 -11.57 8.91
C PHE A 16 -1.18 -12.90 8.29
N LEU A 17 -0.68 -14.01 8.84
CA LEU A 17 -0.86 -15.35 8.26
C LEU A 17 -0.36 -15.42 6.80
N LEU A 18 -1.27 -15.38 5.83
CA LEU A 18 -0.98 -15.47 4.40
C LEU A 18 -1.19 -14.14 3.66
N TRP A 19 -1.73 -13.12 4.33
CA TRP A 19 -2.15 -11.86 3.71
C TRP A 19 -1.34 -10.70 4.28
N SER A 20 -1.05 -9.71 3.45
CA SER A 20 -0.39 -8.49 3.91
C SER A 20 -1.38 -7.59 4.68
N ALA A 21 -0.91 -6.81 5.65
CA ALA A 21 -1.78 -6.00 6.51
C ALA A 21 -2.66 -4.99 5.74
N ASP A 22 -2.14 -4.46 4.63
CA ASP A 22 -2.84 -3.59 3.69
C ASP A 22 -3.97 -4.32 2.94
N GLU A 23 -3.83 -5.62 2.65
CA GLU A 23 -4.91 -6.44 2.07
C GLU A 23 -6.03 -6.73 3.06
N MET A 24 -5.71 -6.82 4.36
CA MET A 24 -6.70 -7.06 5.41
C MET A 24 -7.54 -5.84 5.77
N ALA A 25 -7.00 -4.64 5.56
CA ALA A 25 -7.63 -3.40 5.98
C ALA A 25 -9.07 -3.22 5.44
N PRO A 26 -9.37 -3.43 4.14
CA PRO A 26 -10.73 -3.28 3.60
C PRO A 26 -11.73 -4.26 4.19
N ILE A 27 -11.30 -5.48 4.50
CA ILE A 27 -12.15 -6.55 5.05
C ILE A 27 -12.48 -6.24 6.51
N LEU A 28 -11.48 -5.85 7.31
CA LEU A 28 -11.67 -5.46 8.70
C LEU A 28 -12.54 -4.20 8.82
N LEU A 29 -12.30 -3.18 7.97
CA LEU A 29 -13.16 -2.00 7.91
C LEU A 29 -14.60 -2.36 7.55
N GLY A 30 -14.79 -3.20 6.53
CA GLY A 30 -16.11 -3.69 6.13
C GLY A 30 -16.82 -4.44 7.26
N LEU A 31 -16.11 -5.30 8.00
CA LEU A 31 -16.64 -6.01 9.16
C LEU A 31 -17.07 -5.03 10.26
N VAL A 32 -16.20 -4.10 10.66
CA VAL A 32 -16.49 -3.12 11.72
C VAL A 32 -17.71 -2.29 11.35
N ILE A 33 -17.73 -1.68 10.16
CA ILE A 33 -18.85 -0.87 9.67
C ILE A 33 -20.12 -1.74 9.54
N GLY A 34 -19.97 -2.99 9.11
CA GLY A 34 -21.08 -3.90 8.95
C GLY A 34 -21.71 -4.36 10.25
N ILE A 35 -20.93 -4.49 11.33
CA ILE A 35 -21.45 -4.71 12.68
C ILE A 35 -22.30 -3.52 13.11
N PHE A 36 -21.79 -2.28 12.93
CA PHE A 36 -22.55 -1.07 13.29
C PHE A 36 -23.85 -0.90 12.49
N THR A 37 -23.85 -1.34 11.23
CA THR A 37 -24.99 -1.17 10.30
C THR A 37 -25.93 -2.40 10.28
N GLY A 38 -25.64 -3.44 11.09
CA GLY A 38 -26.40 -4.69 11.10
C GLY A 38 -26.28 -5.54 9.83
N ASN A 39 -25.36 -5.21 8.93
CA ASN A 39 -25.15 -5.84 7.61
C ASN A 39 -23.73 -6.40 7.48
N ALA A 40 -23.24 -7.06 8.54
CA ALA A 40 -21.86 -7.55 8.65
C ALA A 40 -21.42 -8.41 7.45
N LEU A 41 -22.24 -9.39 7.05
CA LEU A 41 -21.91 -10.29 5.92
C LEU A 41 -21.77 -9.53 4.60
N VAL A 42 -22.70 -8.62 4.29
CA VAL A 42 -22.70 -7.89 3.01
C VAL A 42 -21.47 -7.00 2.90
N LEU A 43 -21.16 -6.25 3.97
CA LEU A 43 -20.01 -5.35 3.99
C LEU A 43 -18.68 -6.10 4.07
N CYS A 44 -18.63 -7.28 4.70
CA CYS A 44 -17.45 -8.16 4.62
C CYS A 44 -17.20 -8.67 3.20
N LEU A 45 -18.24 -9.12 2.50
CA LEU A 45 -18.13 -9.56 1.10
C LEU A 45 -17.67 -8.42 0.20
N LEU A 46 -18.19 -7.21 0.42
CA LEU A 46 -17.75 -6.01 -0.27
C LEU A 46 -16.28 -5.71 0.01
N GLY A 47 -15.84 -5.84 1.27
CA GLY A 47 -14.43 -5.75 1.66
C GLY A 47 -13.54 -6.75 0.92
N LEU A 48 -13.98 -8.01 0.81
CA LEU A 48 -13.25 -9.06 0.07
C LEU A 48 -13.11 -8.74 -1.42
N VAL A 49 -14.19 -8.28 -2.06
CA VAL A 49 -14.16 -7.85 -3.46
C VAL A 49 -13.20 -6.67 -3.64
N THR A 50 -13.24 -5.71 -2.71
CA THR A 50 -12.35 -4.54 -2.71
C THR A 50 -10.90 -4.95 -2.59
N THR A 51 -10.55 -5.84 -1.65
CA THR A 51 -9.19 -6.38 -1.51
C THR A 51 -8.73 -7.09 -2.78
N LYS A 52 -9.59 -7.87 -3.44
CA LYS A 52 -9.23 -8.56 -4.69
C LYS A 52 -8.93 -7.56 -5.82
N LEU A 53 -9.70 -6.49 -5.93
CA LEU A 53 -9.45 -5.42 -6.92
C LEU A 53 -8.17 -4.66 -6.59
N TYR A 54 -7.96 -4.32 -5.32
CA TYR A 54 -6.75 -3.66 -4.85
C TYR A 54 -5.50 -4.48 -5.14
N ARG A 55 -5.52 -5.78 -4.80
CA ARG A 55 -4.42 -6.70 -5.08
C ARG A 55 -4.10 -6.78 -6.56
N ARG A 56 -5.11 -6.93 -7.43
CA ARG A 56 -4.93 -6.92 -8.88
C ARG A 56 -4.28 -5.62 -9.38
N PHE A 57 -4.64 -4.49 -8.78
CA PHE A 57 -4.10 -3.19 -9.13
C PHE A 57 -2.64 -3.02 -8.65
N ARG A 58 -2.32 -3.52 -7.45
CA ARG A 58 -1.00 -3.45 -6.82
C ARG A 58 -0.02 -4.40 -7.50
N ASP A 59 -0.37 -5.67 -7.64
CA ASP A 59 0.50 -6.72 -8.20
C ASP A 59 0.87 -6.46 -9.68
N GLY A 60 0.11 -5.62 -10.38
CA GLY A 60 0.40 -5.18 -11.75
C GLY A 60 1.35 -3.97 -11.85
N ARG A 61 1.85 -3.45 -10.72
CA ARG A 61 2.68 -2.24 -10.67
C ARG A 61 3.91 -2.43 -9.78
N PRO A 62 4.99 -1.66 -10.02
CA PRO A 62 6.15 -1.72 -9.16
C PRO A 62 5.83 -1.23 -7.74
N ASP A 63 6.61 -1.71 -6.78
CA ASP A 63 6.48 -1.31 -5.38
C ASP A 63 6.58 0.20 -5.22
N GLY A 64 5.78 0.77 -4.31
CA GLY A 64 5.74 2.20 -4.07
C GLY A 64 5.13 3.04 -5.20
N PHE A 65 4.53 2.44 -6.25
CA PHE A 65 3.90 3.18 -7.35
C PHE A 65 2.94 4.28 -6.88
N ILE A 66 2.10 3.98 -5.89
CA ILE A 66 1.13 4.95 -5.35
C ILE A 66 1.86 6.12 -4.69
N LEU A 67 2.91 5.86 -3.90
CA LEU A 67 3.72 6.91 -3.28
C LEU A 67 4.39 7.78 -4.34
N HIS A 68 4.88 7.18 -5.42
CA HIS A 68 5.47 7.91 -6.54
C HIS A 68 4.43 8.75 -7.31
N ALA A 69 3.22 8.23 -7.50
CA ALA A 69 2.13 8.98 -8.11
C ALA A 69 1.71 10.18 -7.24
N ILE A 70 1.62 10.00 -5.92
CA ILE A 70 1.34 11.07 -4.95
C ILE A 70 2.46 12.10 -4.93
N TYR A 71 3.72 11.66 -5.05
CA TYR A 71 4.87 12.54 -5.19
C TYR A 71 4.74 13.43 -6.44
N TRP A 72 4.47 12.86 -7.61
CA TRP A 72 4.28 13.65 -8.84
C TRP A 72 3.05 14.55 -8.80
N ALA A 73 2.01 14.18 -8.05
CA ALA A 73 0.86 15.04 -7.80
C ALA A 73 1.17 16.23 -6.86
N GLY A 74 2.34 16.24 -6.20
CA GLY A 74 2.72 17.26 -5.23
C GLY A 74 2.04 17.13 -3.87
N LEU A 75 1.35 16.01 -3.62
CA LEU A 75 0.58 15.76 -2.40
C LEU A 75 1.37 14.99 -1.34
N LEU A 76 2.61 14.58 -1.64
CA LEU A 76 3.47 13.86 -0.70
C LEU A 76 4.13 14.88 0.25
N PRO A 77 3.78 14.92 1.55
CA PRO A 77 4.39 15.86 2.48
C PRO A 77 5.78 15.36 2.91
N THR A 78 6.81 15.65 2.11
CA THR A 78 8.19 15.29 2.44
C THR A 78 9.00 16.49 2.91
N LYS A 79 9.69 16.33 4.04
CA LYS A 79 10.69 17.30 4.55
C LYS A 79 12.14 16.87 4.27
N ALA A 80 12.33 15.78 3.53
CA ALA A 80 13.65 15.23 3.25
C ALA A 80 14.41 16.13 2.26
N LYS A 81 15.65 16.48 2.58
CA LYS A 81 16.52 17.31 1.72
C LYS A 81 16.87 16.63 0.40
N THR A 82 16.85 15.31 0.38
CA THR A 82 17.19 14.47 -0.77
C THR A 82 16.02 14.27 -1.74
N ILE A 83 14.80 14.64 -1.34
CA ILE A 83 13.60 14.53 -2.18
C ILE A 83 13.37 15.92 -2.79
N PRO A 84 13.70 16.13 -4.07
CA PRO A 84 13.48 17.42 -4.70
C PRO A 84 11.98 17.70 -4.84
N ASN A 85 11.65 18.97 -5.10
CA ASN A 85 10.27 19.33 -5.41
C ASN A 85 9.87 18.68 -6.76
N PRO A 86 8.73 17.96 -6.83
CA PRO A 86 8.26 17.27 -8.04
C PRO A 86 8.04 18.19 -9.24
N PHE A 87 7.88 19.50 -9.04
CA PHE A 87 7.67 20.47 -10.11
C PHE A 87 8.98 21.01 -10.70
N ILE A 88 10.14 20.70 -10.12
CA ILE A 88 11.45 21.08 -10.67
C ILE A 88 11.78 20.14 -11.83
N ARG A 89 11.86 20.70 -13.05
CA ARG A 89 12.12 19.95 -14.29
C ARG A 89 13.57 20.03 -14.78
N SER A 90 14.36 20.95 -14.22
CA SER A 90 15.73 21.23 -14.67
C SER A 90 16.65 21.43 -13.47
N TYR A 91 17.83 20.79 -13.52
CA TYR A 91 18.93 21.02 -12.59
C TYR A 91 20.08 21.62 -13.39
N LEU A 92 20.60 22.76 -12.92
CA LEU A 92 21.81 23.36 -13.48
C LEU A 92 23.02 22.91 -12.63
N PRO A 93 24.17 22.63 -13.27
CA PRO A 93 25.40 22.22 -12.59
C PRO A 93 26.00 23.34 -11.73
#